data_AF-A0A9W8TKN5-F1
#
_entry.id   AF-A0A9W8TKN5-F1
#
_cell.length_a   1.000
_cell.length_b   1.000
_cell.length_c   1.000
_cell.angle_alpha   90.00
_cell.angle_beta   90.00
_cell.angle_gamma   90.00
#
_symmetry.space_group_name_H-M   'P 1'
#
loop_
_entity.id
_entity.type
_entity.pdbx_description
1 polymer ?
#
loop_
_entity_poly.entity_id
_entity_poly.type
_entity_poly.pdbx_seq_one_letter_code
_entity_poly.pdbx_strand_id
1 'polypeptide(L)'
;MPRKHIIKVTVPIPPEVAPGDVVATLQTFEPLLDSHDYVVEYTPKEGRISDKDLAVIARDPFFAKERDDLPSQNIPLEEEQRWWLCDVWEDVYWVPFIVPYFSRLKRYLAIGYKTDSGIRFRQSVSGGVVTRGTFTVVSRETGQPYVRSWATGSVDGESWDGETERGSIASNEDEAEMGENTIAGTEIYQHAHCRRTQKGWEAQDDTDAETEPSWDIVCACEIDVPLILVISQVLRRDENRALCEQLCKAIITATILAYR
;
A
#
# COMPACT_ATOMS: atom_id res chain seq x y z
N MET A 1 -22.16 -9.43 28.58
CA MET A 1 -21.74 -8.27 27.76
C MET A 1 -20.52 -8.67 26.96
N PRO A 2 -20.45 -8.38 25.64
CA PRO A 2 -19.27 -8.69 24.85
C PRO A 2 -18.07 -7.90 25.39
N ARG A 3 -16.95 -8.60 25.62
CA ARG A 3 -15.67 -7.98 26.02
C ARG A 3 -14.91 -7.35 24.85
N LYS A 4 -15.33 -7.68 23.63
CA LYS A 4 -14.73 -7.22 22.39
C LYS A 4 -15.60 -6.16 21.76
N HIS A 5 -14.98 -5.04 21.43
CA HIS A 5 -15.57 -3.94 20.67
C HIS A 5 -14.91 -3.90 19.29
N ILE A 6 -15.71 -3.90 18.22
CA ILE A 6 -15.22 -3.94 16.84
C ILE A 6 -15.62 -2.64 16.14
N ILE A 7 -14.63 -1.99 15.54
CA ILE A 7 -14.76 -0.77 14.75
C ILE A 7 -14.25 -1.06 13.35
N LYS A 8 -15.02 -0.65 12.34
CA LYS A 8 -14.58 -0.67 10.95
C LYS A 8 -14.86 0.69 10.32
N VAL A 9 -13.82 1.29 9.76
CA VAL A 9 -13.88 2.57 9.04
C VAL A 9 -13.29 2.36 7.65
N THR A 10 -13.91 2.96 6.66
CA THR A 10 -13.42 3.01 5.28
C THR A 10 -13.27 4.47 4.89
N VAL A 11 -12.09 4.86 4.44
CA VAL A 11 -11.79 6.23 3.99
C VAL A 11 -11.30 6.19 2.55
N PRO A 12 -11.93 6.93 1.63
CA PRO A 12 -11.53 6.94 0.23
C PRO A 12 -10.18 7.61 0.03
N ILE A 13 -9.31 6.99 -0.78
CA ILE A 13 -8.05 7.59 -1.22
C ILE A 13 -8.36 8.50 -2.42
N PRO A 14 -7.85 9.74 -2.45
CA PRO A 14 -7.99 10.63 -3.60
C PRO A 14 -7.34 10.03 -4.86
N PRO A 15 -7.89 10.26 -6.06
CA PRO A 15 -7.37 9.68 -7.31
C PRO A 15 -5.95 10.14 -7.66
N GLU A 16 -5.49 11.25 -7.09
CA GLU A 16 -4.14 11.79 -7.30
C GLU A 16 -3.06 11.05 -6.49
N VAL A 17 -3.45 10.14 -5.60
CA VAL A 17 -2.53 9.43 -4.69
C VAL A 17 -2.48 7.96 -5.07
N ALA A 18 -1.30 7.47 -5.43
CA ALA A 18 -1.13 6.07 -5.76
C ALA A 18 -1.29 5.18 -4.49
N PRO A 19 -1.99 4.04 -4.59
CA PRO A 19 -2.20 3.14 -3.44
C PRO A 19 -0.89 2.60 -2.86
N GLY A 20 0.13 2.42 -3.70
CA GLY A 20 1.46 1.96 -3.28
C GLY A 20 2.17 2.94 -2.35
N ASP A 21 1.99 4.25 -2.57
CA ASP A 21 2.57 5.30 -1.73
C ASP A 21 1.84 5.39 -0.38
N VAL A 22 0.53 5.16 -0.38
CA VAL A 22 -0.25 5.02 0.86
C VAL A 22 0.21 3.82 1.67
N VAL A 23 0.44 2.66 1.02
CA VAL A 23 0.99 1.48 1.69
C VAL A 23 2.39 1.78 2.26
N ALA A 24 3.27 2.42 1.48
CA ALA A 24 4.60 2.80 1.94
C ALA A 24 4.51 3.71 3.17
N THR A 25 3.62 4.70 3.15
CA THR A 25 3.37 5.62 4.28
C THR A 25 2.81 4.88 5.50
N LEU A 26 1.87 3.96 5.33
CA LEU A 26 1.36 3.12 6.43
C LEU A 26 2.46 2.30 7.09
N GLN A 27 3.39 1.78 6.28
CA GLN A 27 4.47 0.91 6.74
C GLN A 27 5.58 1.64 7.49
N THR A 28 5.58 2.97 7.54
CA THR A 28 6.48 3.72 8.41
C THR A 28 5.96 3.74 9.87
N PHE A 29 4.64 3.60 10.07
CA PHE A 29 3.94 3.63 11.36
C PHE A 29 3.88 5.00 12.06
N GLU A 30 4.83 5.92 11.85
CA GLU A 30 4.87 7.22 12.54
C GLU A 30 3.59 8.04 12.36
N PRO A 31 3.00 8.19 11.15
CA PRO A 31 1.83 9.05 11.00
C PRO A 31 0.61 8.57 11.81
N LEU A 32 0.54 7.27 12.13
CA LEU A 32 -0.51 6.72 13.00
C LEU A 32 -0.28 7.06 14.47
N LEU A 33 0.97 7.25 14.89
CA LEU A 33 1.34 7.59 16.27
C LEU A 33 1.29 9.10 16.48
N ASP A 34 1.87 9.86 15.55
CA ASP A 34 1.91 11.33 15.57
C ASP A 34 0.52 11.96 15.56
N SER A 35 -0.44 11.28 14.92
CA SER A 35 -1.82 11.76 14.79
C SER A 35 -2.77 11.19 15.84
N HIS A 36 -2.26 10.40 16.80
CA HIS A 36 -3.06 9.76 17.83
C HIS A 36 -3.12 10.63 19.10
N ASP A 37 -4.29 11.20 19.37
CA ASP A 37 -4.51 12.23 20.41
C ASP A 37 -4.01 11.88 21.83
N TYR A 38 -3.85 10.59 22.15
CA TYR A 38 -3.42 10.12 23.46
C TYR A 38 -1.92 9.80 23.58
N VAL A 39 -1.21 9.71 22.44
CA VAL A 39 0.22 9.39 22.42
C VAL A 39 1.00 10.66 22.75
N VAL A 40 1.83 10.59 23.79
CA VAL A 40 2.68 11.69 24.24
C VAL A 40 4.07 11.56 23.63
N GLU A 41 4.59 10.34 23.64
CA GLU A 41 5.93 10.01 23.16
C GLU A 41 5.91 8.56 22.66
N TYR A 42 6.78 8.26 21.71
CA TYR A 42 7.06 6.89 21.32
C TYR A 42 8.55 6.76 20.98
N THR A 43 9.12 5.59 21.29
CA THR A 43 10.53 5.30 21.03
C THR A 43 10.60 3.94 20.35
N PRO A 44 10.90 3.90 19.04
CA PRO A 44 11.16 2.66 18.33
C PRO A 44 12.25 1.87 19.05
N LYS A 45 12.05 0.56 19.20
CA LYS A 45 13.08 -0.31 19.78
C LYS A 45 14.18 -0.54 18.76
N GLU A 46 15.37 -0.05 19.07
CA GLU A 46 16.56 -0.27 18.26
C GLU A 46 17.12 -1.69 18.43
N GLY A 47 17.91 -2.13 17.45
CA GLY A 47 18.71 -3.34 17.57
C GLY A 47 17.92 -4.59 17.21
N ARG A 48 17.90 -5.61 18.07
CA ARG A 48 17.22 -6.90 17.79
C ARG A 48 15.96 -7.03 18.64
N ILE A 49 14.95 -7.75 18.14
CA ILE A 49 13.80 -8.12 18.97
C ILE A 49 14.30 -8.98 20.12
N SER A 50 14.01 -8.57 21.35
CA SER A 50 14.45 -9.31 22.54
C SER A 50 13.72 -10.66 22.65
N ASP A 51 14.35 -11.67 23.26
CA ASP A 51 13.74 -12.99 23.50
C ASP A 51 12.40 -12.88 24.24
N LYS A 52 12.29 -11.87 25.12
CA LYS A 52 11.04 -11.55 25.84
C LYS A 52 9.95 -11.08 24.89
N ASP A 53 10.27 -10.17 23.98
CA ASP A 53 9.31 -9.63 23.01
C ASP A 53 8.92 -10.69 21.97
N LEU A 54 9.88 -11.51 21.51
CA LEU A 54 9.63 -12.70 20.69
C LEU A 54 8.63 -13.64 21.34
N ALA A 55 8.80 -13.93 22.63
CA ALA A 55 7.88 -14.79 23.38
C ALA A 55 6.46 -14.18 23.50
N VAL A 56 6.35 -12.84 23.55
CA VAL A 56 5.06 -12.15 23.52
C VAL A 56 4.39 -12.32 22.16
N ILE A 57 5.11 -12.06 21.07
CA ILE A 57 4.59 -12.17 19.69
C ILE A 57 4.19 -13.62 19.39
N ALA A 58 5.06 -14.59 19.69
CA ALA A 58 4.83 -16.01 19.44
C ALA A 58 3.62 -16.58 20.19
N ARG A 59 3.18 -15.94 21.28
CA ARG A 59 1.98 -16.34 22.03
C ARG A 59 0.73 -15.58 21.64
N ASP A 60 0.85 -14.48 20.90
CA ASP A 60 -0.31 -13.68 20.49
C ASP A 60 -1.04 -14.35 19.30
N PRO A 61 -2.31 -14.75 19.43
CA PRO A 61 -3.07 -15.34 18.32
C PRO A 61 -3.34 -14.34 17.21
N PHE A 62 -3.27 -13.03 17.48
CA PHE A 62 -3.45 -12.01 16.45
C PHE A 62 -2.38 -12.11 15.37
N PHE A 63 -1.17 -12.52 15.74
CA PHE A 63 -0.03 -12.65 14.84
C PHE A 63 0.24 -14.09 14.39
N ALA A 64 -0.75 -14.99 14.53
CA ALA A 64 -0.52 -16.42 14.32
C ALA A 64 -0.03 -16.78 12.91
N LYS A 65 -0.39 -16.01 11.88
CA LYS A 65 0.02 -16.26 10.49
C LYS A 65 1.40 -15.71 10.18
N GLU A 66 1.83 -14.70 10.93
CA GLU A 66 3.05 -13.93 10.72
C GLU A 66 4.22 -14.48 11.54
N ARG A 67 3.98 -15.49 12.39
CA ARG A 67 5.01 -16.07 13.28
C ARG A 67 6.20 -16.65 12.52
N ASP A 68 5.96 -17.15 11.32
CA ASP A 68 7.02 -17.75 10.48
C ASP A 68 7.99 -16.69 9.96
N ASP A 69 7.57 -15.41 9.92
CA ASP A 69 8.42 -14.27 9.57
C ASP A 69 9.17 -13.68 10.77
N LEU A 70 9.08 -14.32 11.95
CA LEU A 70 9.90 -13.92 13.08
C LEU A 70 11.37 -14.21 12.75
N PRO A 71 12.28 -13.26 13.00
CA PRO A 71 13.70 -13.46 12.74
C PRO A 71 14.20 -14.66 13.56
N SER A 72 14.72 -15.67 12.86
CA SER A 72 15.18 -16.92 13.47
C SER A 72 16.56 -16.81 14.11
N GLN A 73 17.34 -15.78 13.78
CA GLN A 73 18.69 -15.49 14.29
C GLN A 73 18.97 -13.99 14.40
N ASN A 74 20.09 -13.62 15.05
CA ASN A 74 20.55 -12.25 15.36
C ASN A 74 20.71 -11.33 14.12
N ILE A 75 19.60 -10.92 13.51
CA ILE A 75 19.58 -9.94 12.43
C ILE A 75 19.21 -8.58 13.07
N PRO A 76 20.00 -7.51 12.84
CA PRO A 76 19.62 -6.16 13.26
C PRO A 76 18.27 -5.75 12.64
N LEU A 77 17.47 -4.94 13.35
CA LEU A 77 16.33 -4.20 12.77
C LEU A 77 16.86 -3.19 11.74
N GLU A 78 17.25 -3.65 10.56
CA GLU A 78 17.44 -2.83 9.36
C GLU A 78 16.30 -3.09 8.36
N GLU A 79 16.15 -2.17 7.40
CA GLU A 79 14.95 -1.76 6.65
C GLU A 79 14.03 -2.85 6.06
N GLU A 80 14.49 -4.10 5.99
CA GLU A 80 13.76 -5.24 5.42
C GLU A 80 12.90 -6.01 6.45
N GLN A 81 12.97 -5.65 7.74
CA GLN A 81 12.21 -6.37 8.74
C GLN A 81 10.71 -6.01 8.70
N ARG A 82 9.86 -7.02 8.51
CA ARG A 82 8.39 -6.86 8.54
C ARG A 82 7.86 -6.46 9.91
N TRP A 83 8.64 -6.69 10.97
CA TRP A 83 8.27 -6.41 12.35
C TRP A 83 8.77 -5.04 12.80
N TRP A 84 7.89 -4.29 13.47
CA TRP A 84 8.19 -3.00 14.07
C TRP A 84 7.77 -3.02 15.54
N LEU A 85 8.66 -2.65 16.44
CA LEU A 85 8.37 -2.65 17.88
C LEU A 85 8.71 -1.27 18.46
N CYS A 86 7.86 -0.79 19.36
CA CYS A 86 8.00 0.53 19.93
C CYS A 86 7.47 0.58 21.35
N ASP A 87 8.19 1.28 22.22
CA ASP A 87 7.66 1.68 23.52
C ASP A 87 6.85 2.96 23.31
N VAL A 88 5.58 2.95 23.67
CA VAL A 88 4.66 4.09 23.54
C VAL A 88 4.24 4.57 24.92
N TRP A 89 4.24 5.87 25.12
CA TRP A 89 3.75 6.53 26.33
C TRP A 89 2.45 7.24 26.03
N GLU A 90 1.37 6.78 26.66
CA GLU A 90 0.06 7.44 26.59
C GLU A 90 -0.27 8.15 27.90
N ASP A 91 -0.96 9.27 27.76
CA ASP A 91 -1.63 9.93 28.87
C ASP A 91 -2.99 9.26 29.12
N VAL A 92 -3.06 8.41 30.15
CA VAL A 92 -4.29 7.66 30.46
C VAL A 92 -5.07 8.37 31.55
N TYR A 93 -6.21 8.95 31.16
CA TYR A 93 -7.21 9.50 32.07
C TYR A 93 -8.05 8.37 32.65
N TRP A 94 -7.75 7.96 33.89
CA TRP A 94 -8.68 7.16 34.67
C TRP A 94 -9.69 8.09 35.33
N VAL A 95 -10.98 7.83 35.15
CA VAL A 95 -12.04 8.43 35.96
C VAL A 95 -12.32 7.48 37.11
N PRO A 96 -11.76 7.68 38.32
CA PRO A 96 -12.29 7.00 39.47
C PRO A 96 -13.52 7.79 39.95
N PHE A 97 -14.62 7.09 40.24
CA PHE A 97 -15.79 7.67 40.92
C PHE A 97 -15.49 8.22 42.33
N ILE A 98 -14.23 8.18 42.76
CA ILE A 98 -13.72 8.62 44.05
C ILE A 98 -12.30 9.16 43.77
N VAL A 99 -12.03 10.43 44.07
CA VAL A 99 -10.73 11.17 43.97
C VAL A 99 -10.50 11.97 42.66
N PRO A 100 -10.03 13.24 42.73
CA PRO A 100 -9.78 14.09 41.56
C PRO A 100 -8.75 13.49 40.60
N TYR A 101 -9.05 13.64 39.32
CA TYR A 101 -8.29 13.27 38.12
C TYR A 101 -6.76 13.26 38.31
N PHE A 102 -6.17 12.06 38.35
CA PHE A 102 -4.74 11.88 38.13
C PHE A 102 -4.53 11.37 36.70
N SER A 103 -4.05 12.24 35.82
CA SER A 103 -3.35 11.81 34.60
C SER A 103 -2.15 10.97 35.05
N ARG A 104 -2.02 9.75 34.51
CA ARG A 104 -0.85 8.93 34.75
C ARG A 104 -0.31 8.50 33.40
N LEU A 105 0.89 9.00 33.09
CA LEU A 105 1.66 8.54 31.95
C LEU A 105 1.89 7.03 32.07
N LYS A 106 1.54 6.27 31.03
CA LYS A 106 1.69 4.82 30.97
C LYS A 106 2.51 4.43 29.76
N ARG A 107 3.59 3.69 30.01
CA ARG A 107 4.38 3.05 28.97
C ARG A 107 3.82 1.68 28.62
N TYR A 108 3.68 1.37 27.34
CA TYR A 108 3.35 0.04 26.84
C TYR A 108 4.10 -0.31 25.55
N LEU A 109 4.13 -1.60 25.24
CA LEU A 109 4.70 -2.12 24.00
C LEU A 109 3.65 -2.10 22.89
N ALA A 110 3.97 -1.38 21.81
CA ALA A 110 3.32 -1.45 20.52
C ALA A 110 4.08 -2.40 19.59
N ILE A 111 3.33 -3.24 18.88
CA ILE A 111 3.86 -4.23 17.94
C ILE A 111 3.16 -4.02 16.60
N GLY A 112 3.92 -3.66 15.59
CA GLY A 112 3.52 -3.53 14.20
C GLY A 112 4.07 -4.67 13.36
N TYR A 113 3.31 -5.06 12.34
CA TYR A 113 3.74 -5.96 11.29
C TYR A 113 3.31 -5.41 9.92
N LYS A 114 4.26 -5.26 9.01
CA LYS A 114 4.05 -4.78 7.64
C LYS A 114 3.49 -5.92 6.79
N THR A 115 2.33 -5.69 6.18
CA THR A 115 1.73 -6.58 5.18
C THR A 115 1.90 -5.98 3.79
N ASP A 116 1.78 -6.77 2.73
CA ASP A 116 1.94 -6.27 1.35
C ASP A 116 0.96 -5.15 1.00
N SER A 117 -0.21 -5.13 1.65
CA SER A 117 -1.31 -4.18 1.42
C SER A 117 -1.48 -3.12 2.53
N GLY A 118 -0.56 -3.03 3.49
CA GLY A 118 -0.69 -2.12 4.64
C GLY A 118 0.02 -2.62 5.89
N ILE A 119 -0.65 -2.54 7.04
CA ILE A 119 -0.08 -2.94 8.32
C ILE A 119 -1.09 -3.61 9.26
N ARG A 120 -0.55 -4.37 10.21
CA ARG A 120 -1.24 -4.86 11.39
C ARG A 120 -0.56 -4.30 12.62
N PHE A 121 -1.35 -3.88 13.59
CA PHE A 121 -0.87 -3.23 14.78
C PHE A 121 -1.54 -3.79 16.02
N ARG A 122 -0.79 -3.93 17.10
CA ARG A 122 -1.29 -4.42 18.37
C ARG A 122 -0.63 -3.66 19.50
N GLN A 123 -1.46 -3.20 20.44
CA GLN A 123 -1.02 -2.51 21.65
C GLN A 123 -1.68 -3.09 22.90
N SER A 124 -0.92 -3.14 24.00
CA SER A 124 -1.45 -3.48 25.33
C SER A 124 -1.45 -2.26 26.23
N VAL A 125 -2.60 -1.64 26.38
CA VAL A 125 -2.75 -0.46 27.24
C VAL A 125 -2.95 -0.91 28.70
N SER A 126 -2.72 0.01 29.63
CA SER A 126 -2.91 -0.25 31.06
C SER A 126 -4.33 -0.71 31.39
N GLY A 127 -4.48 -1.49 32.47
CA GLY A 127 -5.79 -2.02 32.88
C GLY A 127 -6.19 -3.31 32.17
N GLY A 128 -5.33 -3.90 31.34
CA GLY A 128 -5.59 -5.16 30.64
C GLY A 128 -6.36 -5.00 29.33
N VAL A 129 -6.44 -3.78 28.79
CA VAL A 129 -7.02 -3.50 27.48
C VAL A 129 -6.01 -3.88 26.39
N VAL A 130 -6.48 -4.62 25.39
CA VAL A 130 -5.67 -4.98 24.21
C VAL A 130 -6.38 -4.46 22.98
N THR A 131 -5.71 -3.61 22.21
CA THR A 131 -6.21 -3.11 20.94
C THR A 131 -5.44 -3.76 19.80
N ARG A 132 -6.16 -4.25 18.80
CA ARG A 132 -5.65 -4.89 17.59
C ARG A 132 -6.25 -4.15 16.40
N GLY A 133 -5.43 -3.53 15.59
CA GLY A 133 -5.83 -2.79 14.40
C GLY A 133 -5.23 -3.41 13.15
N THR A 134 -5.99 -3.37 12.05
CA THR A 134 -5.49 -3.66 10.72
C THR A 134 -5.84 -2.47 9.84
N PHE A 135 -4.83 -1.89 9.18
CA PHE A 135 -5.01 -0.85 8.17
C PHE A 135 -4.61 -1.45 6.82
N THR A 136 -5.57 -1.53 5.90
CA THR A 136 -5.37 -2.19 4.61
C THR A 136 -5.87 -1.29 3.49
N VAL A 137 -5.06 -1.10 2.46
CA VAL A 137 -5.48 -0.48 1.22
C VAL A 137 -6.21 -1.53 0.38
N VAL A 138 -7.44 -1.24 -0.03
CA VAL A 138 -8.29 -2.14 -0.81
C VAL A 138 -8.85 -1.43 -2.03
N SER A 139 -9.06 -2.18 -3.11
CA SER A 139 -9.80 -1.70 -4.27
C SER A 139 -11.25 -1.47 -3.85
N ARG A 140 -11.80 -0.30 -4.19
CA ARG A 140 -13.19 0.06 -3.87
C ARG A 140 -14.19 -0.82 -4.61
N GLU A 141 -13.85 -1.24 -5.83
CA GLU A 141 -14.73 -2.02 -6.69
C GLU A 141 -14.76 -3.49 -6.30
N THR A 142 -13.58 -4.08 -6.08
CA THR A 142 -13.45 -5.53 -5.86
C THR A 142 -13.35 -5.90 -4.38
N GLY A 143 -13.04 -4.93 -3.51
CA GLY A 143 -12.72 -5.16 -2.11
C GLY A 143 -11.40 -5.91 -1.87
N GLN A 144 -10.63 -6.20 -2.94
CA GLN A 144 -9.39 -6.94 -2.83
C GLN A 144 -8.27 -6.07 -2.26
N PRO A 145 -7.41 -6.60 -1.38
CA PRO A 145 -6.25 -5.88 -0.88
C PRO A 145 -5.31 -5.50 -2.03
N TYR A 146 -4.67 -4.33 -1.90
CA TYR A 146 -3.60 -3.93 -2.80
C TYR A 146 -2.47 -4.96 -2.75
N VAL A 147 -2.12 -5.53 -3.91
CA VAL A 147 -0.94 -6.38 -4.05
C VAL A 147 0.08 -5.55 -4.78
N ARG A 148 1.22 -5.30 -4.13
CA ARG A 148 2.36 -4.68 -4.82
C ARG A 148 2.74 -5.64 -5.93
N SER A 149 2.56 -5.24 -7.19
CA SER A 149 3.13 -5.96 -8.31
C SER A 149 4.65 -5.81 -8.17
N TRP A 150 5.31 -6.78 -7.56
CA TRP A 150 6.74 -6.89 -7.72
C TRP A 150 6.90 -7.11 -9.21
N ALA A 151 7.48 -6.15 -9.92
CA ALA A 151 8.05 -6.44 -11.21
C ALA A 151 9.20 -7.41 -10.96
N THR A 152 8.87 -8.69 -10.76
CA THR A 152 9.77 -9.79 -11.06
C THR A 152 10.02 -9.68 -12.56
N GLY A 153 11.09 -8.98 -12.90
CA GLY A 153 11.83 -9.22 -14.12
C GLY A 153 12.26 -10.68 -14.10
N SER A 154 11.42 -11.54 -14.64
CA SER A 154 11.74 -12.85 -15.19
C SER A 154 10.59 -13.27 -16.11
N VAL A 155 10.39 -12.48 -17.17
CA VAL A 155 9.92 -13.07 -18.42
C VAL A 155 11.15 -13.73 -19.03
N ASP A 156 11.40 -14.97 -18.61
CA ASP A 156 12.25 -15.93 -19.32
C ASP A 156 11.75 -17.31 -18.91
N GLY A 157 10.62 -17.67 -19.51
CA GLY A 157 9.90 -18.90 -19.20
C GLY A 157 8.78 -19.23 -20.17
N GLU A 158 8.71 -18.58 -21.34
CA GLU A 158 7.94 -19.08 -22.48
C GLU A 158 8.85 -19.07 -23.70
N SER A 159 9.41 -20.24 -23.94
CA SER A 159 9.91 -20.70 -25.24
C SER A 159 8.91 -20.31 -26.32
N TRP A 160 9.23 -19.25 -27.07
CA TRP A 160 8.70 -19.03 -28.41
C TRP A 160 9.75 -19.54 -29.39
N ASP A 161 9.82 -20.86 -29.48
CA ASP A 161 10.36 -21.60 -30.62
C ASP A 161 9.42 -21.38 -31.81
N GLY A 162 9.64 -20.28 -32.52
CA GLY A 162 8.91 -19.91 -33.72
C GLY A 162 9.86 -19.33 -34.74
N GLU A 163 10.65 -20.19 -35.37
CA GLU A 163 11.34 -19.90 -36.62
C GLU A 163 10.39 -19.14 -37.56
N THR A 164 10.65 -17.83 -37.75
CA THR A 164 10.06 -17.11 -38.86
C THR A 164 11.20 -16.63 -39.73
N GLU A 165 11.48 -17.50 -40.69
CA GLU A 165 12.22 -17.35 -41.91
C GLU A 165 12.50 -15.90 -42.32
N ARG A 166 13.79 -15.65 -42.56
CA ARG A 166 14.26 -14.57 -43.43
C ARG A 166 13.45 -14.61 -44.73
N GLY A 167 12.57 -13.63 -44.89
CA GLY A 167 11.90 -13.34 -46.15
C GLY A 167 12.93 -13.12 -47.24
N SER A 168 13.14 -14.17 -48.04
CA SER A 168 13.96 -14.17 -49.24
C SER A 168 13.32 -13.23 -50.26
N ILE A 169 14.02 -12.13 -50.57
CA ILE A 169 13.71 -11.28 -51.71
C ILE A 169 14.11 -12.08 -52.97
N ALA A 170 13.11 -12.54 -53.72
CA ALA A 170 13.28 -13.01 -55.07
C ALA A 170 12.98 -11.87 -56.04
N SER A 171 13.95 -11.47 -56.85
CA SER A 171 13.69 -10.98 -58.20
C SER A 171 14.96 -11.12 -59.06
N ASN A 172 14.75 -11.78 -60.19
CA ASN A 172 15.73 -12.29 -61.15
C ASN A 172 16.71 -11.26 -61.72
N GLU A 173 17.91 -11.76 -62.03
CA GLU A 173 18.79 -11.25 -63.07
C GLU A 173 18.21 -11.60 -64.46
N ASP A 174 18.30 -10.69 -65.41
CA ASP A 174 18.68 -11.00 -66.80
C ASP A 174 19.07 -9.72 -67.56
N GLU A 175 20.16 -9.90 -68.29
CA GLU A 175 20.91 -9.06 -69.24
C GLU A 175 20.04 -8.63 -70.46
N ALA A 176 20.39 -7.82 -71.46
CA ALA A 176 21.41 -6.85 -71.88
C ALA A 176 20.86 -6.27 -73.22
N GLU A 177 21.27 -5.06 -73.63
CA GLU A 177 21.80 -4.74 -74.98
C GLU A 177 21.75 -3.24 -75.33
N MET A 178 22.74 -2.88 -76.14
CA MET A 178 23.24 -1.56 -76.52
C MET A 178 22.35 -0.76 -77.48
N GLY A 179 22.59 0.56 -77.52
CA GLY A 179 22.28 1.39 -78.68
C GLY A 179 22.50 2.88 -78.44
N GLU A 180 23.70 3.38 -78.75
CA GLU A 180 24.10 4.80 -78.76
C GLU A 180 23.23 5.65 -79.71
N ASN A 181 22.85 6.88 -79.32
CA ASN A 181 23.44 8.13 -79.86
C ASN A 181 22.67 9.42 -79.47
N THR A 182 23.44 10.33 -78.86
CA THR A 182 23.53 11.79 -79.03
C THR A 182 22.40 12.80 -78.66
N ILE A 183 22.79 13.63 -77.68
CA ILE A 183 22.77 15.12 -77.60
C ILE A 183 21.59 15.80 -76.88
N ALA A 184 21.90 16.10 -75.60
CA ALA A 184 21.85 17.40 -74.92
C ALA A 184 20.53 18.17 -74.76
N GLY A 185 20.16 18.40 -73.49
CA GLY A 185 19.42 19.59 -73.08
C GLY A 185 18.52 19.41 -71.86
N THR A 186 19.13 19.42 -70.66
CA THR A 186 18.60 20.06 -69.43
C THR A 186 17.14 19.73 -69.01
N GLU A 187 17.00 18.71 -68.16
CA GLU A 187 16.74 18.80 -66.71
C GLU A 187 15.27 19.02 -66.25
N ILE A 188 14.70 17.90 -65.81
CA ILE A 188 13.94 17.67 -64.56
C ILE A 188 12.41 17.93 -64.56
N TYR A 189 11.72 16.83 -64.91
CA TYR A 189 10.46 16.24 -64.42
C TYR A 189 9.13 17.04 -64.44
N GLN A 190 8.30 16.64 -65.40
CA GLN A 190 6.85 16.81 -65.48
C GLN A 190 6.09 15.61 -64.88
N HIS A 191 4.96 15.93 -64.23
CA HIS A 191 3.63 15.26 -64.25
C HIS A 191 3.49 13.72 -64.22
N ALA A 192 2.63 13.22 -63.32
CA ALA A 192 1.26 12.77 -63.70
C ALA A 192 0.46 12.14 -62.55
N HIS A 193 -0.85 12.37 -62.65
CA HIS A 193 -2.00 11.97 -61.82
C HIS A 193 -2.09 10.51 -61.36
N CYS A 194 -2.66 10.31 -60.17
CA CYS A 194 -3.66 9.25 -59.92
C CYS A 194 -4.63 9.61 -58.79
N ARG A 195 -5.94 9.64 -59.11
CA ARG A 195 -7.07 9.81 -58.19
C ARG A 195 -7.12 8.68 -57.15
N ARG A 196 -7.34 9.00 -55.87
CA ARG A 196 -8.02 8.10 -54.92
C ARG A 196 -8.71 8.88 -53.79
N THR A 197 -10.04 8.87 -53.85
CA THR A 197 -11.01 8.87 -52.75
C THR A 197 -10.59 9.50 -51.42
N GLN A 198 -11.15 10.69 -51.16
CA GLN A 198 -11.30 11.30 -49.86
C GLN A 198 -12.31 10.47 -49.02
N LYS A 199 -11.85 9.33 -48.50
CA LYS A 199 -12.44 8.73 -47.29
C LYS A 199 -11.71 9.40 -46.14
N GLY A 200 -12.32 10.46 -45.61
CA GLY A 200 -11.92 11.02 -44.33
C GLY A 200 -11.89 9.87 -43.34
N TRP A 201 -10.71 9.61 -42.81
CA TRP A 201 -10.54 8.80 -41.63
C TRP A 201 -11.40 9.44 -40.55
N GLU A 202 -12.52 8.81 -40.21
CA GLU A 202 -13.13 9.02 -38.91
C GLU A 202 -12.05 8.63 -37.91
N ALA A 203 -11.57 9.63 -37.16
CA ALA A 203 -10.77 9.37 -35.99
C ALA A 203 -11.60 8.42 -35.14
N GLN A 204 -11.15 7.17 -35.10
CA GLN A 204 -11.53 6.24 -34.08
C GLN A 204 -11.20 6.97 -32.78
N ASP A 205 -12.23 7.34 -32.01
CA ASP A 205 -12.08 7.76 -30.62
C ASP A 205 -11.48 6.55 -29.91
N ASP A 206 -10.16 6.46 -29.99
CA ASP A 206 -9.37 5.43 -29.37
C ASP A 206 -9.46 5.65 -27.87
N THR A 207 -9.71 4.51 -27.23
CA THR A 207 -9.38 4.20 -25.85
C THR A 207 -10.21 4.91 -24.79
N ASP A 208 -11.20 4.16 -24.32
CA ASP A 208 -11.48 3.98 -22.89
C ASP A 208 -10.22 4.32 -22.08
N ALA A 209 -10.17 5.55 -21.55
CA ALA A 209 -9.23 5.86 -20.50
C ALA A 209 -9.63 4.97 -19.34
N GLU A 210 -8.98 3.81 -19.21
CA GLU A 210 -9.09 2.91 -18.08
C GLU A 210 -8.91 3.79 -16.85
N THR A 211 -10.02 4.12 -16.21
CA THR A 211 -10.01 4.98 -15.04
C THR A 211 -9.25 4.18 -14.00
N GLU A 212 -8.12 4.68 -13.53
CA GLU A 212 -7.33 3.96 -12.54
C GLU A 212 -8.27 3.49 -11.41
N PRO A 213 -8.14 2.22 -10.97
CA PRO A 213 -9.08 1.66 -10.01
C PRO A 213 -9.10 2.54 -8.77
N SER A 214 -10.30 2.84 -8.27
CA SER A 214 -10.41 3.65 -7.06
C SER A 214 -10.07 2.82 -5.81
N TRP A 215 -9.36 3.42 -4.85
CA TRP A 215 -8.86 2.74 -3.66
C TRP A 215 -9.39 3.37 -2.37
N ASP A 216 -9.48 2.56 -1.31
CA ASP A 216 -9.85 2.97 0.03
C ASP A 216 -8.85 2.44 1.06
N ILE A 217 -8.65 3.19 2.16
CA ILE A 217 -8.05 2.66 3.38
C ILE A 217 -9.16 2.09 4.24
N VAL A 218 -9.06 0.80 4.58
CA VAL A 218 -9.94 0.13 5.55
C VAL A 218 -9.19 -0.04 6.86
N CYS A 219 -9.69 0.60 7.91
CA CYS A 219 -9.26 0.40 9.28
C CYS A 219 -10.24 -0.52 10.00
N ALA A 220 -9.74 -1.68 10.46
CA ALA A 220 -10.50 -2.65 11.25
C ALA A 220 -9.83 -2.82 12.62
N CYS A 221 -10.49 -2.32 13.68
CA CYS A 221 -9.98 -2.33 15.04
C CYS A 221 -10.84 -3.21 15.95
N GLU A 222 -10.18 -4.09 16.71
CA GLU A 222 -10.74 -4.84 17.83
C GLU A 222 -10.15 -4.28 19.13
N ILE A 223 -11.00 -3.85 20.05
CA ILE A 223 -10.64 -3.44 21.40
C ILE A 223 -11.18 -4.50 22.37
N ASP A 224 -10.28 -5.27 22.98
CA ASP A 224 -10.58 -6.26 24.00
C ASP A 224 -10.43 -5.63 25.38
N VAL A 225 -11.53 -5.53 26.12
CA VAL A 225 -11.59 -4.82 27.41
C VAL A 225 -11.98 -5.74 28.57
N PRO A 226 -11.38 -5.54 29.76
CA PRO A 226 -11.84 -6.21 30.97
C PRO A 226 -13.27 -5.80 31.29
N LEU A 227 -14.04 -6.72 31.89
CA LEU A 227 -15.46 -6.53 32.18
C LEU A 227 -15.78 -5.22 32.93
N ILE A 228 -14.87 -4.78 33.81
CA ILE A 228 -15.01 -3.58 34.66
C ILE A 228 -15.00 -2.29 33.83
N LEU A 229 -14.45 -2.31 32.60
CA LEU A 229 -14.28 -1.13 31.74
C LEU A 229 -15.19 -1.13 30.50
N VAL A 230 -16.05 -2.15 30.34
CA VAL A 230 -16.88 -2.34 29.13
C VAL A 230 -17.83 -1.15 28.90
N ILE A 231 -18.39 -0.58 29.96
CA ILE A 231 -19.38 0.51 29.84
C ILE A 231 -18.74 1.78 29.28
N SER A 232 -17.50 2.13 29.70
CA SER A 232 -16.85 3.35 29.20
C SER A 232 -16.53 3.25 27.70
N GLN A 233 -16.14 2.09 27.22
CA GLN A 233 -15.81 1.90 25.81
C GLN A 233 -17.04 1.86 24.90
N VAL A 234 -18.17 1.32 25.40
CA VAL A 234 -19.45 1.41 24.67
C VAL A 234 -19.89 2.86 24.49
N LEU A 235 -19.71 3.70 25.51
CA LEU A 235 -20.05 5.13 25.45
C LEU A 235 -19.11 5.93 24.53
N ARG A 236 -17.86 5.49 24.37
CA ARG A 236 -16.85 6.13 23.50
C ARG A 236 -16.78 5.55 22.09
N ARG A 237 -17.76 4.74 21.67
CA ARG A 237 -17.77 4.09 20.34
C ARG A 237 -17.60 5.09 19.20
N ASP A 238 -18.35 6.19 19.25
CA ASP A 238 -18.34 7.19 18.18
C ASP A 238 -17.04 7.99 18.18
N GLU A 239 -16.48 8.29 19.36
CA GLU A 239 -15.15 8.91 19.51
C GLU A 239 -14.06 8.01 18.95
N ASN A 240 -14.08 6.71 19.28
CA ASN A 240 -13.12 5.74 18.78
C ASN A 240 -13.24 5.56 17.25
N ARG A 241 -14.46 5.59 16.70
CA ARG A 241 -14.68 5.57 15.25
C ARG A 241 -14.13 6.83 14.57
N ALA A 242 -14.40 8.00 15.15
CA ALA A 242 -13.90 9.28 14.65
C ALA A 242 -12.36 9.32 14.66
N LEU A 243 -11.73 8.82 15.73
CA LEU A 243 -10.28 8.69 15.80
C LEU A 243 -9.74 7.77 14.69
N CYS A 244 -10.35 6.59 14.47
CA CYS A 244 -9.92 5.72 13.36
C CYS A 244 -10.04 6.41 11.99
N GLU A 245 -11.09 7.19 11.76
CA GLU A 245 -11.26 7.97 10.53
C GLU A 245 -10.21 9.08 10.39
N GLN A 246 -9.93 9.80 11.48
CA GLN A 246 -8.88 10.83 11.55
C GLN A 246 -7.51 10.23 11.21
N LEU A 247 -7.15 9.09 11.79
CA LEU A 247 -5.88 8.41 11.52
C LEU A 247 -5.75 8.01 10.05
N CYS A 248 -6.81 7.49 9.44
CA CYS A 248 -6.81 7.19 8.00
C CYS A 248 -6.61 8.46 7.14
N LYS A 249 -7.26 9.58 7.49
CA LYS A 249 -7.10 10.87 6.78
C LYS A 249 -5.70 11.45 6.98
N ALA A 250 -5.13 11.31 8.17
CA ALA A 250 -3.78 11.75 8.47
C ALA A 250 -2.75 11.01 7.63
N ILE A 251 -2.93 9.69 7.42
CA ILE A 251 -2.11 8.90 6.51
C ILE A 251 -2.15 9.46 5.08
N ILE A 252 -3.36 9.68 4.54
CA ILE A 252 -3.51 10.26 3.20
C ILE A 252 -2.81 11.62 3.11
N THR A 253 -2.96 12.46 4.13
CA THR A 253 -2.33 13.78 4.20
C THR A 253 -0.81 13.67 4.22
N ALA A 254 -0.26 12.78 5.04
CA ALA A 254 1.17 12.52 5.11
C ALA A 254 1.72 12.00 3.77
N THR A 255 1.00 11.10 3.10
CA THR A 255 1.36 10.63 1.76
C THR A 255 1.39 11.79 0.76
N ILE A 256 0.37 12.65 0.75
CA ILE A 256 0.34 13.82 -0.14
C ILE A 256 1.53 14.76 0.11
N LEU A 257 1.93 14.95 1.37
CA LEU A 257 3.04 15.84 1.73
C LEU A 257 4.42 15.26 1.39
N ALA A 258 4.58 13.93 1.44
CA ALA A 258 5.86 13.29 1.16
C ALA A 258 6.17 13.20 -0.35
N TYR A 259 5.15 13.24 -1.20
CA TYR A 259 5.26 12.99 -2.65
C TYR A 259 4.91 14.22 -3.53
N ARG A 260 4.82 15.41 -2.93
CA ARG A 260 4.70 16.70 -3.63
C ARG A 260 5.96 17.53 -3.46
#